data_AF-A0A9D7V574-F1
#
_entry.id   AF-A0A9D7V574-F1
#
_cell.length_a   1.000
_cell.length_b   1.000
_cell.length_c   1.000
_cell.angle_alpha   90.00
_cell.angle_beta   90.00
_cell.angle_gamma   90.00
#
_symmetry.space_group_name_H-M   'P 1'
#
loop_
_entity.id
_entity.type
_entity.pdbx_description
1 polymer ?
#
loop_
_entity_poly.entity_id
_entity_poly.type
_entity_poly.pdbx_seq_one_letter_code
_entity_poly.pdbx_strand_id
1 'polypeptide(L)'
;MLVHEYKVQGDLIEMIEVGLGSNFQNYALPEFLATYGQPEEIWIRTFEKSRENTLPFYVVLFYPQQGIMARYFDNAERDAEQIRGCPQQREYWPLLWLWSPRIDMTFVDTSAQTVNFGLDEEKAYLPLEEATGMNVETFYQTFKNPDNQDCLETPAALWPPPV
;
A
#
# COMPACT_ATOMS: atom_id res chain seq x y z
N MET A 1 -7.70 -12.81 13.21
CA MET A 1 -8.43 -11.97 14.18
C MET A 1 -8.59 -10.62 13.53
N LEU A 2 -9.79 -10.03 13.55
CA LEU A 2 -10.04 -8.69 13.04
C LEU A 2 -9.65 -7.70 14.15
N VAL A 3 -8.73 -6.79 13.87
CA VAL A 3 -8.31 -5.75 14.83
C VAL A 3 -8.75 -4.40 14.28
N HIS A 4 -9.48 -3.63 15.10
CA HIS A 4 -9.86 -2.27 14.79
C HIS A 4 -9.18 -1.34 15.79
N GLU A 5 -8.49 -0.33 15.28
CA GLU A 5 -7.98 0.79 16.07
C GLU A 5 -8.66 2.07 15.60
N TYR A 6 -8.92 2.98 16.53
CA TYR A 6 -9.68 4.20 16.27
C TYR A 6 -8.88 5.40 16.72
N LYS A 7 -8.76 6.41 15.85
CA LYS A 7 -8.34 7.74 16.22
C LYS A 7 -9.58 8.60 16.45
N VAL A 8 -9.66 9.22 17.62
CA VAL A 8 -10.82 10.01 18.04
C VAL A 8 -10.39 11.42 18.41
N GLN A 9 -11.06 12.43 17.87
CA GLN A 9 -10.94 13.82 18.29
C GLN A 9 -12.29 14.30 18.85
N GLY A 10 -12.35 14.51 20.16
CA GLY A 10 -13.63 14.75 20.85
C GLY A 10 -14.52 13.51 20.79
N ASP A 11 -15.71 13.64 20.21
CA ASP A 11 -16.67 12.54 20.00
C ASP A 11 -16.66 12.00 18.54
N LEU A 12 -15.75 12.51 17.69
CA LEU A 12 -15.67 12.15 16.28
C LEU A 12 -14.57 11.11 16.06
N ILE A 13 -14.92 9.99 15.43
CA ILE A 13 -13.94 9.04 14.88
C ILE A 13 -13.34 9.70 13.62
N GLU A 14 -12.07 10.09 13.71
CA GLU A 14 -11.34 10.68 12.59
C GLU A 14 -10.82 9.60 11.63
N MET A 15 -10.37 8.48 12.20
CA MET A 15 -9.76 7.40 11.43
C MET A 15 -10.04 6.04 12.07
N ILE A 16 -10.27 5.04 11.23
CA ILE A 16 -10.35 3.63 11.61
C ILE A 16 -9.23 2.90 10.90
N GLU A 17 -8.35 2.26 11.67
CA GLU A 17 -7.37 1.31 11.15
C GLU A 17 -7.92 -0.11 11.31
N VAL A 18 -7.92 -0.89 10.22
CA VAL A 18 -8.43 -2.25 10.20
C VAL A 18 -7.34 -3.20 9.74
N GLY A 19 -6.93 -4.10 10.65
CA GLY A 19 -6.11 -5.27 10.35
C GLY A 19 -6.98 -6.47 9.99
N LEU A 20 -7.00 -6.83 8.71
CA LEU A 20 -7.79 -7.96 8.21
C LEU A 20 -7.00 -9.26 8.35
N GLY A 21 -7.47 -10.21 9.17
CA GLY A 21 -6.83 -11.53 9.25
C GLY A 21 -6.91 -12.35 7.95
N SER A 22 -6.24 -13.50 7.88
CA SER A 22 -6.08 -14.35 6.68
C SER A 22 -7.37 -14.92 6.04
N ASN A 23 -8.55 -14.69 6.62
CA ASN A 23 -9.83 -15.22 6.11
C ASN A 23 -10.60 -14.24 5.22
N PHE A 24 -10.06 -13.05 4.94
CA PHE A 24 -10.75 -12.00 4.22
C PHE A 24 -10.31 -11.91 2.76
N GLN A 25 -10.58 -12.96 1.98
CA GLN A 25 -10.24 -13.02 0.55
C GLN A 25 -10.83 -11.87 -0.28
N ASN A 26 -11.94 -11.28 0.18
CA ASN A 26 -12.59 -10.16 -0.49
C ASN A 26 -11.76 -8.87 -0.48
N TYR A 27 -10.67 -8.81 0.27
CA TYR A 27 -9.77 -7.66 0.33
C TYR A 27 -8.38 -7.96 -0.22
N ALA A 28 -8.18 -9.11 -0.87
CA ALA A 28 -6.99 -9.29 -1.69
C ALA A 28 -6.99 -8.23 -2.83
N LEU A 29 -5.79 -7.89 -3.30
CA LEU A 29 -5.59 -6.75 -4.21
C LEU A 29 -6.53 -6.77 -5.43
N PRO A 30 -6.70 -7.90 -6.16
CA PRO A 30 -7.61 -7.95 -7.30
C PRO A 30 -9.07 -7.68 -6.91
N GLU A 31 -9.55 -8.34 -5.85
CA GLU A 31 -10.92 -8.20 -5.34
C GLU A 31 -11.19 -6.77 -4.84
N PHE A 32 -10.20 -6.14 -4.22
CA PHE A 32 -10.27 -4.77 -3.75
C PHE A 32 -10.39 -3.78 -4.92
N LEU A 33 -9.50 -3.89 -5.92
CA LEU A 33 -9.56 -3.06 -7.14
C LEU A 33 -10.88 -3.28 -7.90
N ALA A 34 -11.37 -4.52 -7.98
CA ALA A 34 -12.66 -4.82 -8.60
C ALA A 34 -13.85 -4.17 -7.86
N THR A 35 -13.74 -4.02 -6.54
CA THR A 35 -14.81 -3.47 -5.69
C THR A 35 -14.81 -1.95 -5.65
N TYR A 36 -13.64 -1.34 -5.44
CA TYR A 36 -13.50 0.12 -5.22
C TYR A 36 -13.09 0.91 -6.46
N GLY A 37 -12.75 0.21 -7.56
CA GLY A 37 -12.36 0.82 -8.82
C GLY A 37 -10.87 1.16 -8.88
N GLN A 38 -10.54 2.07 -9.80
CA GLN A 38 -9.18 2.59 -9.96
C GLN A 38 -8.89 3.58 -8.82
N PRO A 39 -7.75 3.44 -8.10
CA PRO A 39 -7.31 4.45 -7.14
C PRO A 39 -6.90 5.74 -7.85
N GLU A 40 -7.04 6.87 -7.16
CA GLU A 40 -6.57 8.16 -7.65
C GLU A 40 -5.04 8.24 -7.61
N GLU A 41 -4.43 7.67 -6.58
CA GLU A 41 -2.98 7.63 -6.43
C GLU A 41 -2.49 6.26 -5.95
N ILE A 42 -1.28 5.89 -6.38
CA ILE A 42 -0.60 4.67 -5.94
C ILE A 42 0.81 5.04 -5.52
N TRP A 43 1.21 4.56 -4.35
CA TRP A 43 2.50 4.84 -3.74
C TRP A 43 3.25 3.54 -3.42
N ILE A 44 4.54 3.52 -3.69
CA ILE A 44 5.43 2.37 -3.49
C ILE A 44 6.46 2.72 -2.43
N ARG A 45 6.77 1.76 -1.55
CA ARG A 45 7.90 1.84 -0.64
C ARG A 45 8.64 0.52 -0.55
N THR A 46 9.97 0.59 -0.63
CA THR A 46 10.86 -0.54 -0.34
C THR A 46 12.25 -0.02 0.08
N PHE A 47 13.26 -0.88 0.09
CA PHE A 47 14.65 -0.59 0.46
C PHE A 47 15.61 -1.16 -0.58
N GLU A 48 16.82 -0.63 -0.69
CA GLU A 48 17.79 -1.08 -1.71
C GLU A 48 18.21 -2.56 -1.53
N LYS A 49 18.06 -3.13 -0.33
CA LYS A 49 18.48 -4.50 0.03
C LYS A 49 17.73 -5.02 1.25
N SER A 50 17.68 -6.35 1.38
CA SER A 50 17.08 -7.03 2.52
C SER A 50 17.84 -6.76 3.82
N ARG A 51 17.10 -6.71 4.94
CA ARG A 51 17.63 -6.80 6.30
C ARG A 51 17.04 -8.05 6.95
N GLU A 52 17.89 -8.89 7.55
CA GLU A 52 17.44 -10.11 8.27
C GLU A 52 16.53 -11.02 7.40
N ASN A 53 16.89 -11.19 6.12
CA ASN A 53 16.15 -11.95 5.10
C ASN A 53 14.75 -11.38 4.75
N THR A 54 14.46 -10.15 5.14
CA THR A 54 13.23 -9.45 4.78
C THR A 54 13.56 -8.23 3.92
N LEU A 55 12.91 -8.12 2.76
CA LEU A 55 12.93 -6.94 1.91
C LEU A 55 11.49 -6.44 1.74
N PRO A 56 11.04 -5.53 2.62
CA PRO A 56 9.66 -5.04 2.57
C PRO A 56 9.31 -4.38 1.25
N PHE A 57 8.16 -4.72 0.68
CA PHE A 57 7.62 -4.08 -0.51
C PHE A 57 6.16 -3.70 -0.26
N TYR A 58 5.93 -2.40 -0.12
CA TYR A 58 4.60 -1.87 0.16
C TYR A 58 4.00 -1.23 -1.08
N VAL A 59 2.74 -1.54 -1.33
CA VAL A 59 1.90 -0.87 -2.33
C VAL A 59 0.72 -0.24 -1.61
N VAL A 60 0.61 1.08 -1.70
CA VAL A 60 -0.49 1.83 -1.10
C VAL A 60 -1.43 2.33 -2.19
N LEU A 61 -2.68 1.93 -2.11
CA LEU A 61 -3.77 2.46 -2.93
C LEU A 61 -4.45 3.58 -2.16
N PHE A 62 -4.58 4.75 -2.76
CA PHE A 62 -5.15 5.92 -2.11
C PHE A 62 -6.40 6.40 -2.86
N TYR A 63 -7.53 6.41 -2.15
CA TYR A 63 -8.85 6.80 -2.64
C TYR A 63 -9.40 7.96 -1.80
N PRO A 64 -8.91 9.20 -1.99
CA PRO A 64 -9.30 10.34 -1.17
C PRO A 64 -10.80 10.63 -1.26
N GLN A 65 -11.43 10.48 -2.42
CA GLN A 65 -12.87 10.74 -2.60
C GLN A 65 -13.76 9.70 -1.93
N GLN A 66 -13.21 8.52 -1.61
CA GLN A 66 -13.93 7.44 -0.92
C GLN A 66 -13.54 7.35 0.55
N GLY A 67 -12.54 8.12 1.01
CA GLY A 67 -12.03 8.08 2.37
C GLY A 67 -11.29 6.78 2.69
N ILE A 68 -10.52 6.24 1.74
CA ILE A 68 -9.86 4.93 1.87
C ILE A 68 -8.38 5.01 1.52
N MET A 69 -7.54 4.43 2.36
CA MET A 69 -6.15 4.09 2.06
C MET A 69 -5.95 2.60 2.35
N ALA A 70 -5.40 1.85 1.40
CA ALA A 70 -5.15 0.42 1.55
C ALA A 70 -3.68 0.12 1.29
N ARG A 71 -2.99 -0.51 2.25
CA ARG A 71 -1.59 -0.94 2.12
C ARG A 71 -1.53 -2.45 1.96
N TYR A 72 -0.90 -2.88 0.88
CA TYR A 72 -0.51 -4.25 0.61
C TYR A 72 0.98 -4.41 0.88
N PHE A 73 1.37 -5.60 1.30
CA PHE A 73 2.74 -5.95 1.64
C PHE A 73 3.14 -7.22 0.91
N ASP A 74 4.37 -7.22 0.43
CA ASP A 74 5.08 -8.40 -0.04
C ASP A 74 6.51 -8.41 0.52
N ASN A 75 7.11 -9.59 0.61
CA ASN A 75 8.53 -9.73 0.90
C ASN A 75 9.28 -9.89 -0.44
N ALA A 76 9.68 -8.75 -1.00
CA ALA A 76 10.24 -8.70 -2.34
C ALA A 76 11.55 -9.47 -2.49
N GLU A 77 11.83 -9.83 -3.73
CA GLU A 77 13.10 -10.39 -4.14
C GLU A 77 13.95 -9.31 -4.80
N ARG A 78 15.27 -9.42 -4.65
CA ARG A 78 16.21 -8.58 -5.37
C ARG A 78 16.92 -9.41 -6.44
N ASP A 79 16.73 -9.02 -7.70
CA ASP A 79 17.50 -9.55 -8.83
C ASP A 79 18.44 -8.48 -9.36
N ALA A 80 19.72 -8.60 -8.99
CA ALA A 80 20.79 -7.65 -9.31
C ALA A 80 20.47 -6.19 -8.95
N GLU A 81 20.00 -5.41 -9.94
CA GLU A 81 19.70 -3.98 -9.84
C GLU A 81 18.21 -3.69 -9.68
N GLN A 82 17.35 -4.71 -9.73
CA GLN A 82 15.90 -4.57 -9.61
C GLN A 82 15.40 -5.21 -8.32
N ILE A 83 14.35 -4.60 -7.77
CA ILE A 83 13.55 -5.15 -6.69
C ILE A 83 12.20 -5.54 -7.30
N ARG A 84 11.77 -6.77 -7.02
CA ARG A 84 10.53 -7.34 -7.54
C ARG A 84 9.58 -7.66 -6.39
N GLY A 85 8.41 -7.01 -6.40
CA GLY A 85 7.35 -7.23 -5.42
C GLY A 85 6.02 -7.63 -6.09
N CYS A 86 5.36 -8.64 -5.53
CA CYS A 86 4.16 -9.27 -6.06
C CYS A 86 2.98 -9.07 -5.07
N PRO A 87 2.41 -7.85 -4.96
CA PRO A 87 1.42 -7.50 -3.93
C PRO A 87 0.08 -8.26 -4.04
N GLN A 88 -0.15 -8.95 -5.16
CA GLN A 88 -1.29 -9.85 -5.35
C GLN A 88 -1.13 -11.20 -4.66
N GLN A 89 0.10 -11.56 -4.25
CA GLN A 89 0.34 -12.80 -3.53
C GLN A 89 -0.26 -12.69 -2.13
N ARG A 90 -1.09 -13.67 -1.78
CA ARG A 90 -1.96 -13.65 -0.58
C ARG A 90 -1.23 -14.03 0.71
N GLU A 91 0.09 -13.88 0.74
CA GLU A 91 0.89 -14.26 1.91
C GLU A 91 0.66 -13.29 3.08
N TYR A 92 0.33 -12.05 2.76
CA TYR A 92 0.16 -10.99 3.74
C TYR A 92 -1.19 -10.29 3.64
N TRP A 93 -1.54 -9.62 4.74
CA TRP A 93 -2.85 -9.09 4.99
C TRP A 93 -2.85 -7.58 4.71
N PRO A 94 -3.85 -7.05 4.01
CA PRO A 94 -3.94 -5.62 3.77
C PRO A 94 -4.27 -4.90 5.07
N LEU A 95 -3.72 -3.69 5.19
CA LEU A 95 -4.09 -2.74 6.23
C LEU A 95 -4.92 -1.64 5.58
N LEU A 96 -6.05 -1.30 6.21
CA LEU A 96 -6.95 -0.27 5.73
C LEU A 96 -7.01 0.89 6.72
N TRP A 97 -6.90 2.11 6.21
CA TRP A 97 -7.25 3.33 6.94
C TRP A 97 -8.47 3.94 6.28
N LEU A 98 -9.47 4.21 7.10
CA LEU A 98 -10.75 4.75 6.66
C LEU A 98 -11.01 6.08 7.37
N TRP A 99 -11.51 7.07 6.63
CA TRP A 99 -11.94 8.35 7.18
C TRP A 99 -13.22 8.82 6.49
N SER A 100 -13.81 9.90 7.01
CA SER A 100 -14.98 10.51 6.37
C SER A 100 -14.59 11.12 5.02
N PRO A 101 -15.24 10.75 3.90
CA PRO A 101 -14.95 11.34 2.58
C PRO A 101 -15.22 12.83 2.47
N ARG A 102 -15.85 13.44 3.48
CA ARG A 102 -16.06 14.89 3.57
C ARG A 102 -14.83 15.64 4.04
N ILE A 103 -13.83 14.92 4.55
CA ILE A 103 -12.55 15.46 4.97
C ILE A 103 -11.60 15.27 3.79
N ASP A 104 -11.15 16.38 3.23
CA ASP A 104 -10.13 16.39 2.21
C ASP A 104 -8.80 16.01 2.87
N MET A 105 -8.29 14.84 2.53
CA MET A 105 -7.06 14.27 3.08
C MET A 105 -6.12 14.02 1.91
N THR A 106 -4.88 14.47 2.03
CA THR A 106 -3.81 14.06 1.12
C THR A 106 -3.17 12.75 1.58
N PHE A 107 -2.38 12.12 0.70
CA PHE A 107 -1.56 10.97 1.07
C PHE A 107 -0.65 11.30 2.26
N VAL A 108 -0.03 12.47 2.21
CA VAL A 108 0.86 13.02 3.25
C VAL A 108 0.09 13.14 4.58
N ASP A 109 -1.05 13.83 4.59
CA ASP A 109 -1.87 14.00 5.80
C ASP A 109 -2.30 12.69 6.42
N THR A 110 -2.64 11.70 5.58
CA THR A 110 -3.09 10.39 6.03
C THR A 110 -1.91 9.63 6.63
N SER A 111 -0.77 9.57 5.91
CA SER A 111 0.44 8.86 6.34
C SER A 111 0.95 9.37 7.69
N ALA A 112 1.03 10.69 7.89
CA ALA A 112 1.46 11.31 9.14
C ALA A 112 0.54 11.01 10.35
N GLN A 113 -0.71 10.62 10.10
CA GLN A 113 -1.70 10.35 11.14
C GLN A 113 -1.85 8.87 11.51
N THR A 114 -1.31 7.96 10.71
CA THR A 114 -1.36 6.53 10.98
C THR A 114 -0.26 6.12 11.95
N VAL A 115 -0.63 5.41 13.02
CA VAL A 115 0.30 5.03 14.10
C VAL A 115 1.41 4.08 13.59
N ASN A 116 1.15 3.39 12.48
CA ASN A 116 2.02 2.42 11.82
C ASN A 116 2.75 2.94 10.56
N PHE A 117 2.65 4.23 10.23
CA PHE A 117 3.60 4.88 9.31
C PHE A 117 4.41 5.87 10.13
N GLY A 118 5.67 5.55 10.42
CA GLY A 118 6.53 6.40 11.23
C GLY A 118 6.67 7.83 10.67
N LEU A 119 6.92 8.79 11.55
CA LEU A 119 7.06 10.23 11.25
C LEU A 119 8.21 10.60 10.27
N ASP A 120 9.03 9.63 9.84
CA ASP A 120 10.13 9.79 8.88
C ASP A 120 9.86 9.09 7.51
N GLU A 121 8.68 8.49 7.32
CA GLU A 121 8.40 7.62 6.16
C GLU A 121 7.96 8.34 4.88
N GLU A 122 7.57 9.62 4.93
CA GLU A 122 7.14 10.36 3.72
C GLU A 122 8.24 10.40 2.63
N LYS A 123 9.51 10.38 3.02
CA LYS A 123 10.66 10.32 2.09
C LYS A 123 10.95 8.92 1.54
N ALA A 124 10.24 7.91 2.04
CA ALA A 124 10.42 6.51 1.63
C ALA A 124 9.32 6.03 0.68
N TYR A 125 8.31 6.86 0.37
CA TYR A 125 7.31 6.54 -0.63
C TYR A 125 7.59 7.31 -1.93
N LEU A 126 7.49 6.60 -3.04
CA LEU A 126 7.52 7.19 -4.39
C LEU A 126 6.18 6.92 -5.08
N PRO A 127 5.66 7.86 -5.89
CA PRO A 127 4.53 7.58 -6.77
C PRO A 127 4.85 6.38 -7.67
N LEU A 128 3.84 5.57 -8.00
CA LEU A 128 4.00 4.37 -8.83
C LEU A 128 4.79 4.64 -10.11
N GLU A 129 4.47 5.73 -10.82
CA GLU A 129 5.12 6.08 -12.09
C GLU A 129 6.61 6.41 -11.89
N GLU A 130 6.98 7.10 -10.81
CA GLU A 130 8.37 7.39 -10.49
C GLU A 130 9.12 6.14 -10.04
N ALA A 131 8.46 5.26 -9.30
CA ALA A 131 9.04 4.03 -8.78
C ALA A 131 9.27 2.96 -9.85
N THR A 132 8.35 2.84 -10.82
CA THR A 132 8.27 1.66 -11.71
C THR A 132 8.16 2.03 -13.20
N GLY A 133 7.88 3.28 -13.53
CA GLY A 133 7.49 3.69 -14.88
C GLY A 133 6.07 3.27 -15.28
N MET A 134 5.33 2.58 -14.41
CA MET A 134 3.94 2.17 -14.64
C MET A 134 2.98 3.28 -14.21
N ASN A 135 1.99 3.60 -15.03
CA ASN A 135 0.93 4.52 -14.64
C ASN A 135 -0.21 3.80 -13.89
N VAL A 136 -1.05 4.58 -13.20
CA VAL A 136 -2.15 4.08 -12.35
C VAL A 136 -3.17 3.26 -13.14
N GLU A 137 -3.53 3.68 -14.36
CA GLU A 137 -4.49 2.94 -15.19
C GLU A 137 -3.96 1.56 -15.58
N THR A 138 -2.71 1.48 -16.01
CA THR A 138 -2.04 0.22 -16.35
C THR A 138 -1.99 -0.70 -15.13
N PHE A 139 -1.60 -0.18 -13.97
CA PHE A 139 -1.64 -0.95 -12.73
C PHE A 139 -3.04 -1.49 -12.46
N TYR A 140 -4.06 -0.63 -12.51
CA TYR A 140 -5.43 -1.03 -12.24
C TYR A 140 -5.90 -2.14 -13.20
N GLN A 141 -5.66 -2.00 -14.50
CA GLN A 141 -6.08 -3.00 -15.48
C GLN A 141 -5.36 -4.34 -15.30
N THR A 142 -4.07 -4.32 -14.95
CA THR A 142 -3.26 -5.52 -14.74
C THR A 142 -3.61 -6.23 -13.43
N PHE A 143 -3.61 -5.49 -12.31
CA PHE A 143 -3.72 -6.09 -10.98
C PHE A 143 -5.16 -6.33 -10.51
N LYS A 144 -6.18 -5.81 -11.20
CA LYS A 144 -7.58 -6.22 -10.95
C LYS A 144 -7.89 -7.65 -11.43
N ASN A 145 -7.05 -8.22 -12.28
CA ASN A 145 -7.22 -9.59 -12.76
C ASN A 145 -6.71 -10.58 -11.71
N PRO A 146 -7.56 -11.44 -11.11
CA PRO A 146 -7.13 -12.39 -10.09
C PRO A 146 -6.16 -13.45 -10.62
N ASP A 147 -6.12 -13.68 -11.92
CA ASP A 147 -5.21 -14.65 -12.55
C ASP A 147 -3.83 -14.04 -12.89
N ASN A 148 -3.64 -12.73 -12.68
CA ASN A 148 -2.38 -12.05 -12.98
C ASN A 148 -1.21 -12.61 -12.16
N GLN A 149 -0.12 -12.93 -12.85
CA GLN A 149 1.13 -13.40 -12.24
C GLN A 149 2.27 -12.37 -12.36
N ASP A 150 2.03 -11.23 -13.00
CA ASP A 150 3.02 -10.17 -13.14
C ASP A 150 3.28 -9.49 -11.80
N CYS A 151 4.53 -9.09 -11.57
CA CYS A 151 4.94 -8.38 -10.37
C CYS A 151 5.40 -6.96 -10.73
N LEU A 152 5.44 -6.08 -9.74
CA LEU A 152 6.04 -4.78 -9.90
C LEU A 152 7.56 -4.89 -9.80
N GLU A 153 8.25 -4.15 -10.66
CA GLU A 153 9.70 -4.03 -10.65
C GLU A 153 10.09 -2.57 -10.45
N THR A 154 11.12 -2.34 -9.65
CA THR A 154 11.66 -1.00 -9.38
C THR A 154 13.18 -1.05 -9.25
N PRO A 155 13.92 -0.07 -9.79
CA PRO A 155 15.37 -0.02 -9.63
C PRO A 155 15.76 0.12 -8.16
N ALA A 156 16.64 -0.75 -7.67
CA ALA A 156 17.13 -0.75 -6.29
C ALA A 156 17.78 0.58 -5.89
N ALA A 157 18.38 1.28 -6.86
CA ALA A 157 19.07 2.56 -6.65
C ALA A 157 18.13 3.73 -6.29
N LEU A 158 16.81 3.59 -6.48
CA LEU A 158 15.84 4.61 -6.06
C LEU A 158 15.62 4.61 -4.54
N TRP A 159 15.98 3.52 -3.87
CA TRP A 159 15.56 3.25 -2.50
C TRP A 159 16.69 3.42 -1.50
N PRO A 160 16.39 3.82 -0.25
CA PRO A 160 17.41 3.92 0.79
C PRO A 160 17.88 2.54 1.26
N PRO A 161 19.05 2.45 1.93
CA PRO A 161 19.40 1.27 2.71
C PRO A 161 18.36 0.98 3.80
N PRO A 162 18.17 -0.28 4.20
CA PRO A 162 17.35 -0.59 5.37
C PRO A 162 17.94 0.07 6.61
N VAL A 163 17.08 0.72 7.39
CA VAL A 163 17.39 1.29 8.72
C VAL A 163 17.48 0.15 9.73
#